data_AF-A0A1Q4E1E4-F1
#
_entry.id   AF-A0A1Q4E1E4-F1
#
_cell.length_a   1.000
_cell.length_b   1.000
_cell.length_c   1.000
_cell.angle_alpha   90.00
_cell.angle_beta   90.00
_cell.angle_gamma   90.00
#
_symmetry.space_group_name_H-M   'P 1'
#
loop_
_entity.id
_entity.type
_entity.pdbx_description
1 polymer ?
#
loop_
_entity_poly.entity_id
_entity_poly.type
_entity_poly.pdbx_seq_one_letter_code
_entity_poly.pdbx_strand_id
1 'polypeptide(L)'
;MILAALTLQAAAPPSAVDAERAFNAAAQAKGQWTAFRAFAAEDATMFVPQPVQAQAWLKDRKDPPKSIEWWPIESHVSCDGKFAVNTGGWKLPEGRVGFFSTVWRREAEGGWKWTVDSGELIETARHRPAEPNLRRASCAGKPVQPPRFGYREGPSESGASPDGTLAWHWHVSSSGARRFLAWIWDGKALVQVIDDKIAASGK
;
A
#
# COMPACT_ATOMS: atom_id res chain seq x y z
N MET A 1 -0.25 40.03 -36.70
CA MET A 1 -0.36 39.66 -35.27
C MET A 1 -0.71 38.18 -35.22
N ILE A 2 0.21 37.33 -34.76
CA ILE A 2 -0.05 35.90 -34.55
C ILE A 2 -0.30 35.73 -33.05
N LEU A 3 -1.54 35.43 -32.67
CA LEU A 3 -1.85 35.00 -31.31
C LEU A 3 -1.33 33.57 -31.13
N ALA A 4 -0.29 33.40 -30.31
CA ALA A 4 0.11 32.10 -29.81
C ALA A 4 -0.87 31.67 -28.71
N ALA A 5 -1.67 30.64 -28.95
CA ALA A 5 -2.48 30.00 -27.93
C ALA A 5 -1.57 29.11 -27.06
N LEU A 6 -1.29 29.55 -25.83
CA LEU A 6 -0.72 28.70 -24.78
C LEU A 6 -1.80 27.72 -24.31
N THR A 7 -1.71 26.48 -24.75
CA THR A 7 -2.50 25.39 -24.15
C THR A 7 -1.96 25.12 -22.75
N LEU A 8 -2.76 25.41 -21.72
CA LEU A 8 -2.50 24.98 -20.36
C LEU A 8 -2.59 23.45 -20.32
N GLN A 9 -1.45 22.75 -20.33
CA GLN A 9 -1.43 21.31 -20.11
C GLN A 9 -1.79 21.08 -18.63
N ALA A 10 -2.98 20.55 -18.36
CA ALA A 10 -3.33 20.15 -17.00
C ALA A 10 -2.31 19.10 -16.51
N ALA A 11 -1.75 19.30 -15.32
CA ALA A 11 -0.82 18.34 -14.73
C ALA A 11 -1.50 16.97 -14.61
N ALA A 12 -0.77 15.90 -14.94
CA ALA A 12 -1.27 14.55 -14.77
C ALA A 12 -1.67 14.32 -13.30
N PRO A 13 -2.76 13.59 -13.03
CA PRO A 13 -3.12 13.24 -11.66
C PRO A 13 -1.97 12.52 -10.95
N PRO A 14 -1.76 12.76 -9.63
CA PRO A 14 -0.69 12.09 -8.89
C PRO A 14 -0.90 10.57 -8.93
N SER A 15 0.19 9.84 -9.17
CA SER A 15 0.23 8.38 -9.14
C SER A 15 0.19 7.85 -7.70
N ALA A 16 -0.05 6.54 -7.54
CA ALA A 16 0.07 5.90 -6.22
C ALA A 16 1.51 5.94 -5.67
N VAL A 17 2.53 6.01 -6.54
CA VAL A 17 3.92 6.23 -6.12
C VAL A 17 4.13 7.64 -5.61
N ASP A 18 3.51 8.65 -6.23
CA ASP A 18 3.56 10.02 -5.73
C ASP A 18 2.86 10.15 -4.38
N ALA A 19 1.74 9.43 -4.19
CA ALA A 19 1.07 9.33 -2.89
C ALA A 19 1.98 8.73 -1.81
N GLU A 20 2.69 7.63 -2.11
CA GLU A 20 3.65 7.01 -1.19
C GLU A 20 4.80 7.95 -0.82
N ARG A 21 5.36 8.62 -1.82
CA ARG A 21 6.45 9.60 -1.61
C ARG A 21 5.96 10.78 -0.78
N ALA A 22 4.76 11.29 -1.06
CA ALA A 22 4.14 12.38 -0.30
C ALA A 22 3.83 11.96 1.14
N PHE A 23 3.41 10.70 1.35
CA PHE A 23 3.16 10.13 2.66
C PHE A 23 4.45 10.04 3.49
N ASN A 24 5.53 9.49 2.92
CA ASN A 24 6.84 9.48 3.57
C ASN A 24 7.33 10.91 3.87
N ALA A 25 7.25 11.83 2.90
CA ALA A 25 7.67 13.21 3.09
C ALA A 25 6.88 13.91 4.19
N ALA A 26 5.56 13.67 4.28
CA ALA A 26 4.74 14.18 5.36
C ALA A 26 5.16 13.62 6.72
N ALA A 27 5.52 12.34 6.80
CA ALA A 27 6.03 11.75 8.03
C ALA A 27 7.37 12.36 8.47
N GLN A 28 8.25 12.67 7.54
CA GLN A 28 9.52 13.35 7.84
C GLN A 28 9.28 14.79 8.31
N ALA A 29 8.35 15.51 7.67
CA ALA A 29 8.14 16.94 7.93
C ALA A 29 7.22 17.24 9.13
N LYS A 30 6.23 16.37 9.39
CA LYS A 30 5.13 16.62 10.34
C LYS A 30 4.99 15.57 11.43
N GLY A 31 5.76 14.47 11.36
CA GLY A 31 5.69 13.35 12.28
C GLY A 31 4.97 12.14 11.70
N GLN A 32 5.45 10.96 12.08
CA GLN A 32 5.00 9.67 11.57
C GLN A 32 3.50 9.42 11.78
N TRP A 33 3.02 9.36 13.02
CA TRP A 33 1.60 9.08 13.30
C TRP A 33 0.69 10.19 12.83
N THR A 34 1.17 11.43 12.79
CA THR A 34 0.47 12.55 12.15
C THR A 34 0.25 12.30 10.66
N ALA A 35 1.28 11.87 9.93
CA ALA A 35 1.14 11.51 8.52
C ALA A 35 0.28 10.25 8.32
N PHE A 36 0.45 9.21 9.14
CA PHE A 36 -0.36 7.99 9.04
C PHE A 36 -1.85 8.32 9.17
N ARG A 37 -2.25 9.13 10.16
CA ARG A 37 -3.65 9.59 10.30
C ARG A 37 -4.14 10.36 9.08
N ALA A 38 -3.31 11.27 8.58
CA ALA A 38 -3.67 12.15 7.48
C ALA A 38 -3.85 11.41 6.14
N PHE A 39 -3.12 10.32 5.92
CA PHE A 39 -3.18 9.53 4.68
C PHE A 39 -4.07 8.28 4.79
N ALA A 40 -4.49 7.89 6.00
CA ALA A 40 -5.44 6.81 6.20
C ALA A 40 -6.84 7.16 5.68
N ALA A 41 -7.48 6.18 5.05
CA ALA A 41 -8.94 6.18 4.90
C ALA A 41 -9.62 6.00 6.28
N GLU A 42 -10.91 6.31 6.37
CA GLU A 42 -11.67 6.17 7.62
C GLU A 42 -11.83 4.70 8.04
N ASP A 43 -11.92 3.81 7.06
CA ASP A 43 -12.08 2.36 7.16
C ASP A 43 -10.75 1.60 7.17
N ALA A 44 -9.62 2.30 7.28
CA ALA A 44 -8.33 1.69 7.05
C ALA A 44 -7.90 0.73 8.17
N THR A 45 -7.25 -0.37 7.78
CA THR A 45 -6.61 -1.34 8.67
C THR A 45 -5.10 -1.17 8.66
N MET A 46 -4.46 -1.20 9.82
CA MET A 46 -3.00 -1.25 9.94
C MET A 46 -2.55 -2.35 10.89
N PHE A 47 -1.28 -2.75 10.86
CA PHE A 47 -0.77 -3.87 11.66
C PHE A 47 0.28 -3.45 12.67
N VAL A 48 0.02 -3.71 13.96
CA VAL A 48 0.88 -3.26 15.09
C VAL A 48 0.85 -4.20 16.30
N PRO A 49 1.32 -5.46 16.21
CA PRO A 49 1.55 -6.27 15.00
C PRO A 49 0.26 -6.97 14.50
N GLN A 50 -0.78 -7.00 15.34
CA GLN A 50 -2.13 -7.46 15.02
C GLN A 50 -2.90 -6.39 14.23
N PRO A 51 -3.92 -6.76 13.44
CA PRO A 51 -4.70 -5.79 12.69
C PRO A 51 -5.53 -4.92 13.64
N VAL A 52 -5.53 -3.62 13.39
CA VAL A 52 -6.32 -2.62 14.13
C VAL A 52 -6.97 -1.67 13.14
N GLN A 53 -8.12 -1.10 13.53
CA GLN A 53 -8.70 0.04 12.81
C GLN A 53 -7.79 1.25 13.03
N ALA A 54 -7.19 1.75 11.95
CA ALA A 54 -6.10 2.71 11.96
C ALA A 54 -6.45 4.04 12.64
N GLN A 55 -7.56 4.68 12.26
CA GLN A 55 -7.99 5.95 12.86
C GLN A 55 -8.20 5.82 14.36
N ALA A 56 -8.83 4.72 14.80
CA ALA A 56 -9.07 4.47 16.22
C ALA A 56 -7.74 4.24 16.98
N TRP A 57 -6.83 3.45 16.42
CA TRP A 57 -5.55 3.17 17.07
C TRP A 57 -4.63 4.40 17.09
N LEU A 58 -4.68 5.24 16.06
CA LEU A 58 -3.82 6.40 15.91
C LEU A 58 -4.32 7.65 16.64
N LYS A 59 -5.62 7.79 16.92
CA LYS A 59 -6.27 9.04 17.39
C LYS A 59 -5.41 9.95 18.29
N ASP A 60 -4.95 9.42 19.43
CA ASP A 60 -4.22 10.20 20.46
C ASP A 60 -2.73 9.86 20.54
N ARG A 61 -2.19 9.14 19.55
CA ARG A 61 -0.79 8.71 19.55
C ARG A 61 0.15 9.86 19.22
N LYS A 62 1.09 10.11 20.12
CA LYS A 62 2.18 11.07 19.91
C LYS A 62 3.19 10.52 18.93
N ASP A 63 3.65 11.37 18.03
CA ASP A 63 4.71 11.02 17.09
C ASP A 63 5.98 10.55 17.83
N PRO A 64 6.69 9.54 17.30
CA PRO A 64 8.02 9.22 17.79
C PRO A 64 8.97 10.41 17.54
N PRO A 65 10.07 10.55 18.31
CA PRO A 65 11.01 11.65 18.12
C PRO A 65 11.65 11.70 16.72
N LYS A 66 11.74 10.55 16.05
CA LYS A 66 12.21 10.41 14.68
C LYS A 66 11.30 9.43 13.95
N SER A 67 10.89 9.79 12.74
CA SER A 67 10.10 8.93 11.87
C SER A 67 10.95 7.83 11.25
N ILE A 68 10.34 6.69 10.93
CA ILE A 68 10.90 5.76 9.94
C ILE A 68 10.95 6.43 8.57
N GLU A 69 11.92 6.06 7.74
CA GLU A 69 12.00 6.48 6.33
C GLU A 69 11.64 5.29 5.44
N TRP A 70 10.79 5.51 4.43
CA TRP A 70 10.43 4.45 3.47
C TRP A 70 10.44 4.92 2.02
N TRP A 71 10.48 3.96 1.10
CA TRP A 71 10.48 4.19 -0.34
C TRP A 71 9.75 3.06 -1.09
N PRO A 72 8.90 3.39 -2.08
CA PRO A 72 8.29 2.37 -2.94
C PRO A 72 9.35 1.71 -3.83
N ILE A 73 9.23 0.40 -4.00
CA ILE A 73 10.01 -0.41 -4.94
C ILE A 73 9.13 -0.86 -6.10
N GLU A 74 7.86 -1.18 -5.82
CA GLU A 74 6.88 -1.57 -6.83
C GLU A 74 5.53 -0.87 -6.59
N SER A 75 4.79 -0.64 -7.66
CA SER A 75 3.40 -0.18 -7.62
C SER A 75 2.57 -0.92 -8.66
N HIS A 76 1.55 -1.64 -8.18
CA HIS A 76 0.65 -2.42 -8.99
C HIS A 76 -0.72 -1.76 -8.98
N VAL A 77 -1.23 -1.32 -10.14
CA VAL A 77 -2.42 -0.46 -10.24
C VAL A 77 -3.57 -1.18 -10.96
N SER A 78 -4.80 -0.99 -10.52
CA SER A 78 -5.99 -1.47 -11.25
C SER A 78 -6.08 -0.85 -12.65
N CYS A 79 -6.77 -1.51 -13.58
CA CYS A 79 -7.01 -1.00 -14.92
C CYS A 79 -7.68 0.37 -14.87
N ASP A 80 -8.71 0.55 -14.02
CA ASP A 80 -9.43 1.81 -13.86
C ASP A 80 -8.63 2.91 -13.14
N GLY A 81 -7.45 2.58 -12.59
CA GLY A 81 -6.55 3.52 -11.91
C GLY A 81 -7.05 3.99 -10.54
N LYS A 82 -8.08 3.36 -9.98
CA LYS A 82 -8.68 3.77 -8.69
C LYS A 82 -8.06 3.08 -7.49
N PHE A 83 -7.37 1.96 -7.68
CA PHE A 83 -6.69 1.24 -6.61
C PHE A 83 -5.26 0.92 -7.02
N ALA A 84 -4.37 0.85 -6.03
CA ALA A 84 -3.02 0.35 -6.20
C ALA A 84 -2.55 -0.42 -4.97
N VAL A 85 -1.59 -1.32 -5.16
CA VAL A 85 -0.79 -1.87 -4.07
C VAL A 85 0.66 -1.48 -4.30
N ASN A 86 1.20 -0.72 -3.35
CA ASN A 86 2.62 -0.41 -3.31
C ASN A 86 3.33 -1.35 -2.35
N THR A 87 4.56 -1.72 -2.68
CA THR A 87 5.45 -2.39 -1.75
C THR A 87 6.85 -1.80 -1.84
N GLY A 88 7.58 -1.82 -0.73
CA GLY A 88 8.87 -1.15 -0.65
C GLY A 88 9.66 -1.50 0.59
N GLY A 89 10.78 -0.81 0.76
CA GLY A 89 11.64 -0.91 1.93
C GLY A 89 11.41 0.25 2.87
N TRP A 90 11.69 0.04 4.15
CA TRP A 90 11.80 1.10 5.13
C TRP A 90 13.03 0.89 6.02
N LYS A 91 13.45 1.98 6.66
CA LYS A 91 14.59 2.03 7.57
C LYS A 91 14.23 2.83 8.83
N LEU A 92 14.57 2.25 9.98
CA LEU A 92 14.52 2.91 11.28
C LEU A 92 15.72 3.85 11.46
N PRO A 93 15.60 4.90 12.29
CA PRO A 93 16.71 5.82 12.58
C PRO A 93 17.98 5.13 13.09
N GLU A 94 17.85 4.05 13.86
CA GLU A 94 18.97 3.24 14.36
C GLU A 94 19.56 2.25 13.33
N GLY A 95 19.01 2.23 12.11
CA GLY A 95 19.57 1.49 10.98
C GLY A 95 18.93 0.14 10.66
N ARG A 96 18.07 -0.38 11.53
CA ARG A 96 17.28 -1.59 11.25
C ARG A 96 16.35 -1.36 10.07
N VAL A 97 16.07 -2.42 9.31
CA VAL A 97 15.34 -2.33 8.05
C VAL A 97 14.10 -3.23 8.06
N GLY A 98 13.18 -2.91 7.19
CA GLY A 98 11.97 -3.67 6.99
C GLY A 98 11.40 -3.48 5.60
N PHE A 99 10.21 -4.02 5.40
CA PHE A 99 9.41 -3.80 4.21
C PHE A 99 7.99 -3.38 4.56
N PHE A 100 7.30 -2.85 3.57
CA PHE A 100 5.87 -2.56 3.67
C PHE A 100 5.09 -3.08 2.47
N SER A 101 3.78 -3.21 2.67
CA SER A 101 2.76 -3.36 1.64
C SER A 101 1.58 -2.46 2.00
N THR A 102 1.24 -1.54 1.10
CA THR A 102 0.21 -0.52 1.30
C THR A 102 -0.81 -0.58 0.17
N VAL A 103 -2.08 -0.78 0.51
CA VAL A 103 -3.21 -0.69 -0.44
C VAL A 103 -3.72 0.73 -0.45
N TRP A 104 -3.71 1.33 -1.62
CA TRP A 104 -4.15 2.69 -1.89
C TRP A 104 -5.49 2.69 -2.61
N ARG A 105 -6.41 3.55 -2.16
CA ARG A 105 -7.67 3.88 -2.81
C ARG A 105 -7.65 5.34 -3.23
N ARG A 106 -8.09 5.60 -4.46
CA ARG A 106 -8.28 6.95 -4.97
C ARG A 106 -9.65 7.45 -4.52
N GLU A 107 -9.65 8.60 -3.83
CA GLU A 107 -10.86 9.27 -3.37
C GLU A 107 -11.53 10.04 -4.53
N ALA A 108 -12.80 10.42 -4.36
CA ALA A 108 -13.59 11.07 -5.41
C ALA A 108 -12.97 12.39 -5.88
N GLU A 109 -12.34 13.13 -4.97
CA GLU A 109 -11.65 14.40 -5.22
C GLU A 109 -10.27 14.20 -5.88
N GLY A 110 -9.86 12.95 -6.12
CA GLY A 110 -8.64 12.59 -6.82
C GLY A 110 -7.38 12.48 -5.95
N GLY A 111 -7.51 12.67 -4.64
CA GLY A 111 -6.47 12.30 -3.67
C GLY A 111 -6.37 10.79 -3.47
N TRP A 112 -5.31 10.33 -2.80
CA TRP A 112 -5.13 8.93 -2.43
C TRP A 112 -5.17 8.78 -0.91
N LYS A 113 -5.85 7.73 -0.46
CA LYS A 113 -5.87 7.30 0.94
C LYS A 113 -5.50 5.82 1.00
N TRP A 114 -4.70 5.42 1.99
CA TRP A 114 -4.42 4.01 2.20
C TRP A 114 -5.55 3.35 2.99
N THR A 115 -5.91 2.13 2.61
CA THR A 115 -6.96 1.31 3.25
C THR A 115 -6.36 0.12 4.00
N VAL A 116 -5.17 -0.33 3.62
CA VAL A 116 -4.39 -1.32 4.34
C VAL A 116 -2.94 -0.87 4.38
N ASP A 117 -2.32 -0.85 5.55
CA ASP A 117 -0.88 -0.59 5.68
C ASP A 117 -0.22 -1.64 6.57
N SER A 118 0.71 -2.39 5.98
CA SER A 118 1.38 -3.53 6.62
C SER A 118 2.88 -3.37 6.53
N GLY A 119 3.59 -3.52 7.64
CA GLY A 119 5.05 -3.51 7.64
C GLY A 119 5.67 -4.47 8.65
N GLU A 120 6.88 -4.93 8.37
CA GLU A 120 7.63 -5.81 9.26
C GLU A 120 9.15 -5.62 9.11
N LEU A 121 9.87 -5.88 10.22
CA LEU A 121 11.31 -5.94 10.27
C LEU A 121 11.86 -7.15 9.50
N ILE A 122 12.98 -6.95 8.82
CA ILE A 122 13.72 -8.02 8.14
C ILE A 122 15.21 -7.87 8.39
N GLU A 123 15.97 -8.95 8.21
CA GLU A 123 17.42 -8.94 8.41
C GLU A 123 18.15 -8.24 7.25
N THR A 124 17.67 -8.46 6.02
CA THR A 124 18.28 -7.92 4.81
C THR A 124 17.33 -6.98 4.09
N ALA A 125 17.77 -5.75 3.83
CA ALA A 125 16.98 -4.76 3.13
C ALA A 125 16.58 -5.24 1.72
N ARG A 126 15.35 -4.92 1.30
CA ARG A 126 14.93 -5.12 -0.10
C ARG A 126 15.77 -4.24 -1.02
N HIS A 127 16.12 -4.76 -2.20
CA HIS A 127 16.82 -4.00 -3.23
C HIS A 127 16.01 -2.74 -3.61
N ARG A 128 16.63 -1.56 -3.48
CA ARG A 128 16.03 -0.29 -3.88
C ARG A 128 16.45 0.04 -5.33
N PRO A 129 15.56 -0.08 -6.32
CA PRO A 129 15.86 0.35 -7.68
C PRO A 129 15.94 1.89 -7.73
N ALA A 130 16.54 2.42 -8.81
CA ALA A 130 16.58 3.87 -9.05
C ALA A 130 15.16 4.44 -9.22
N GLU A 131 14.29 3.73 -9.93
CA GLU A 131 12.87 4.04 -10.07
C GLU A 131 12.00 2.84 -9.69
N PRO A 132 10.80 3.04 -9.11
CA PRO A 132 9.89 1.95 -8.80
C PRO A 132 9.40 1.22 -10.04
N ASN A 133 9.25 -0.10 -9.95
CA ASN A 133 8.64 -0.92 -11.00
C ASN A 133 7.12 -0.70 -11.02
N LEU A 134 6.61 -0.13 -12.09
CA LEU A 134 5.18 0.16 -12.25
C LEU A 134 4.51 -0.88 -13.13
N ARG A 135 3.42 -1.48 -12.66
CA ARG A 135 2.59 -2.40 -13.44
C ARG A 135 1.12 -2.02 -13.31
N ARG A 136 0.45 -1.84 -14.44
CA ARG A 136 -1.00 -1.64 -14.49
C ARG A 136 -1.67 -2.93 -14.94
N ALA A 137 -2.77 -3.29 -14.29
CA ALA A 137 -3.61 -4.38 -14.74
C ALA A 137 -4.16 -4.10 -16.14
N SER A 138 -4.34 -5.17 -16.92
CA SER A 138 -4.97 -5.09 -18.23
C SER A 138 -6.43 -4.71 -18.11
N CYS A 139 -6.92 -3.90 -19.05
CA CYS A 139 -8.35 -3.60 -19.20
C CYS A 139 -9.08 -4.58 -20.11
N ALA A 140 -8.35 -5.53 -20.72
CA ALA A 140 -8.92 -6.47 -21.68
C ALA A 140 -9.62 -7.64 -20.99
N GLY A 141 -10.70 -8.13 -21.59
CA GLY A 141 -11.44 -9.29 -21.08
C GLY A 141 -12.23 -8.98 -19.80
N LYS A 142 -12.81 -10.04 -19.21
CA LYS A 142 -13.58 -9.95 -17.97
C LYS A 142 -12.77 -10.59 -16.84
N PRO A 143 -12.37 -9.82 -15.80
CA PRO A 143 -11.63 -10.38 -14.68
C PRO A 143 -12.39 -11.51 -13.99
N VAL A 144 -11.64 -12.55 -13.61
CA VAL A 144 -12.15 -13.63 -12.77
C VAL A 144 -12.16 -13.22 -11.30
N GLN A 145 -12.93 -13.94 -10.49
CA GLN A 145 -12.91 -13.72 -9.04
C GLN A 145 -11.53 -14.08 -8.46
N PRO A 146 -11.01 -13.30 -7.50
CA PRO A 146 -9.74 -13.63 -6.85
C PRO A 146 -9.83 -14.93 -6.03
N PRO A 147 -8.69 -15.58 -5.76
CA PRO A 147 -8.65 -16.73 -4.88
C PRO A 147 -9.33 -16.42 -3.54
N ARG A 148 -10.20 -17.34 -3.10
CA ARG A 148 -10.79 -17.29 -1.76
C ARG A 148 -9.95 -18.11 -0.81
N PHE A 149 -9.68 -17.57 0.37
CA PHE A 149 -8.91 -18.24 1.40
C PHE A 149 -9.81 -18.60 2.58
N GLY A 150 -9.75 -19.85 3.02
CA GLY A 150 -10.42 -20.31 4.23
C GLY A 150 -9.39 -20.59 5.31
N TYR A 151 -9.18 -19.64 6.22
CA TYR A 151 -8.34 -19.85 7.40
C TYR A 151 -9.17 -20.42 8.54
N ARG A 152 -8.59 -21.37 9.30
CA ARG A 152 -9.28 -22.01 10.43
C ARG A 152 -9.39 -21.09 11.65
N GLU A 153 -8.42 -20.22 11.84
CA GLU A 153 -8.30 -19.32 12.99
C GLU A 153 -7.68 -18.00 12.52
N GLY A 154 -7.86 -16.93 13.33
CA GLY A 154 -7.20 -15.64 13.14
C GLY A 154 -7.93 -14.70 12.17
N PRO A 155 -7.74 -13.37 12.32
CA PRO A 155 -8.41 -12.40 11.45
C PRO A 155 -7.87 -12.49 10.02
N SER A 156 -8.76 -12.25 9.06
CA SER A 156 -8.41 -12.15 7.65
C SER A 156 -9.41 -11.26 6.93
N GLU A 157 -8.97 -10.63 5.85
CA GLU A 157 -9.82 -9.81 4.99
C GLU A 157 -9.33 -9.91 3.54
N SER A 158 -10.28 -9.89 2.61
CA SER A 158 -10.04 -9.76 1.19
C SER A 158 -10.64 -8.46 0.68
N GLY A 159 -10.00 -7.85 -0.30
CA GLY A 159 -10.56 -6.74 -1.05
C GLY A 159 -10.19 -6.81 -2.53
N ALA A 160 -10.89 -6.01 -3.32
CA ALA A 160 -10.63 -5.87 -4.75
C ALA A 160 -10.98 -4.46 -5.23
N SER A 161 -10.37 -4.04 -6.32
CA SER A 161 -10.78 -2.84 -7.04
C SER A 161 -12.21 -3.02 -7.61
N PRO A 162 -12.98 -1.94 -7.82
CA PRO A 162 -14.33 -2.03 -8.37
C PRO A 162 -14.41 -2.70 -9.74
N ASP A 163 -13.36 -2.55 -10.57
CA ASP A 163 -13.25 -3.22 -11.87
C ASP A 163 -12.79 -4.69 -11.78
N GLY A 164 -12.47 -5.18 -10.58
CA GLY A 164 -12.02 -6.54 -10.31
C GLY A 164 -10.62 -6.88 -10.84
N THR A 165 -9.88 -5.90 -11.36
CA THR A 165 -8.57 -6.13 -12.00
C THR A 165 -7.40 -6.12 -11.03
N LEU A 166 -7.60 -5.65 -9.81
CA LEU A 166 -6.66 -5.75 -8.70
C LEU A 166 -7.37 -6.35 -7.50
N ALA A 167 -6.72 -7.28 -6.81
CA ALA A 167 -7.24 -7.87 -5.59
C ALA A 167 -6.13 -8.07 -4.57
N TRP A 168 -6.49 -8.07 -3.29
CA TRP A 168 -5.58 -8.35 -2.18
C TRP A 168 -6.25 -9.21 -1.12
N HIS A 169 -5.40 -9.86 -0.34
CA HIS A 169 -5.82 -10.62 0.82
C HIS A 169 -4.77 -10.53 1.91
N TRP A 170 -5.20 -10.39 3.16
CA TRP A 170 -4.31 -10.51 4.31
C TRP A 170 -4.89 -11.44 5.36
N HIS A 171 -4.00 -12.10 6.08
CA HIS A 171 -4.34 -12.99 7.18
C HIS A 171 -3.29 -12.89 8.29
N VAL A 172 -3.74 -12.92 9.55
CA VAL A 172 -2.89 -13.07 10.74
C VAL A 172 -3.31 -14.33 11.50
N SER A 173 -2.39 -15.26 11.70
CA SER A 173 -2.64 -16.48 12.48
C SER A 173 -2.72 -16.18 13.97
N SER A 174 -3.25 -17.14 14.74
CA SER A 174 -3.24 -17.11 16.21
C SER A 174 -1.83 -17.04 16.81
N SER A 175 -0.81 -17.52 16.10
CA SER A 175 0.60 -17.38 16.48
C SER A 175 1.23 -16.03 16.13
N GLY A 176 0.50 -15.15 15.44
CA GLY A 176 1.00 -13.86 14.98
C GLY A 176 1.77 -13.90 13.65
N ALA A 177 1.84 -15.06 12.98
CA ALA A 177 2.34 -15.10 11.60
C ALA A 177 1.37 -14.33 10.69
N ARG A 178 1.91 -13.56 9.76
CA ARG A 178 1.10 -12.73 8.85
C ARG A 178 1.44 -13.02 7.41
N ARG A 179 0.43 -12.97 6.55
CA ARG A 179 0.61 -13.02 5.09
C ARG A 179 -0.18 -11.90 4.44
N PHE A 180 0.44 -11.23 3.48
CA PHE A 180 -0.23 -10.28 2.59
C PHE A 180 0.01 -10.72 1.15
N LEU A 181 -1.06 -10.77 0.37
CA LEU A 181 -1.08 -11.20 -1.02
C LEU A 181 -1.75 -10.15 -1.88
N ALA A 182 -1.26 -9.97 -3.10
CA ALA A 182 -1.96 -9.19 -4.12
C ALA A 182 -1.83 -9.79 -5.51
N TRP A 183 -2.84 -9.55 -6.34
CA TRP A 183 -2.92 -9.98 -7.73
C TRP A 183 -3.34 -8.83 -8.63
N ILE A 184 -2.89 -8.86 -9.89
CA ILE A 184 -3.43 -8.03 -10.97
C ILE A 184 -3.89 -8.89 -12.14
N TRP A 185 -4.90 -8.44 -12.86
CA TRP A 185 -5.40 -9.07 -14.08
C TRP A 185 -4.49 -8.75 -15.27
N ASP A 186 -4.08 -9.76 -16.04
CA ASP A 186 -3.23 -9.59 -17.22
C ASP A 186 -3.99 -9.61 -18.56
N GLY A 187 -5.32 -9.75 -18.52
CA GLY A 187 -6.18 -9.93 -19.68
C GLY A 187 -6.70 -11.36 -19.85
N LYS A 188 -6.12 -12.32 -19.13
CA LYS A 188 -6.44 -13.74 -19.19
C LYS A 188 -6.53 -14.41 -17.81
N ALA A 189 -5.69 -14.02 -16.87
CA ALA A 189 -5.62 -14.57 -15.54
C ALA A 189 -5.27 -13.49 -14.49
N LEU A 190 -5.57 -13.80 -13.23
CA LEU A 190 -5.02 -13.05 -12.10
C LEU A 190 -3.59 -13.54 -11.84
N VAL A 191 -2.63 -12.64 -12.00
CA VAL A 191 -1.20 -12.89 -11.76
C VAL A 191 -0.87 -12.37 -10.37
N GLN A 192 -0.30 -13.23 -9.52
CA GLN A 192 0.17 -12.83 -8.20
C GLN A 192 1.36 -11.90 -8.35
N VAL A 193 1.29 -10.72 -7.72
CA VAL A 193 2.33 -9.71 -7.77
C VAL A 193 3.03 -9.50 -6.43
N ILE A 194 2.35 -9.79 -5.32
CA ILE A 194 2.93 -9.72 -3.96
C ILE A 194 2.58 -10.99 -3.19
N ASP A 195 3.56 -11.53 -2.46
CA ASP A 195 3.41 -12.60 -1.46
C ASP A 195 4.36 -12.36 -0.30
N ASP A 196 3.96 -11.43 0.57
CA ASP A 196 4.71 -11.07 1.76
C ASP A 196 4.35 -12.02 2.90
N LYS A 197 5.36 -12.70 3.44
CA LYS A 197 5.21 -13.65 4.55
C LYS A 197 6.03 -13.17 5.74
N ILE A 198 5.38 -13.15 6.89
CA ILE A 198 5.94 -12.77 8.16
C ILE A 198 5.77 -13.96 9.09
N ALA A 199 6.88 -14.51 9.56
CA ALA A 199 6.86 -15.57 10.54
C ALA A 199 6.25 -15.08 11.86
N ALA A 200 5.66 -15.99 12.64
CA ALA A 200 5.34 -15.69 14.03
C ALA A 200 6.64 -15.29 14.74
N SER A 201 6.62 -14.22 15.53
CA SER A 201 7.74 -13.89 16.40
C SER A 201 7.97 -15.08 17.33
N GLY A 202 9.16 -15.70 17.26
CA GLY A 202 9.58 -16.67 18.26
C GLY A 202 9.51 -16.01 19.64
N LYS A 203 8.94 -16.71 20.62
CA LYS A 203 8.99 -16.27 22.03
C LYS A 203 10.43 -16.19 22.52
#